data_AF-A0AAW1V2L1-F1
#
_entry.id   AF-A0AAW1V2L1-F1
#
_cell.length_a   1.000
_cell.length_b   1.000
_cell.length_c   1.000
_cell.angle_alpha   90.00
_cell.angle_beta   90.00
_cell.angle_gamma   90.00
#
_symmetry.space_group_name_H-M   'P 1'
#
loop_
_entity.id
_entity.type
_entity.pdbx_description
1 polymer ?
#
loop_
_entity_poly.entity_id
_entity_poly.type
_entity_poly.pdbx_seq_one_letter_code
_entity_poly.pdbx_strand_id
1 'polypeptide(L)'
;MVTNMILKLICESWLDHIYNNKIKFSHDGAIQLLFDFAQVKTWLGTCSIITHNMRKKMINNEILQRCEGVGKLLLRKPGEPIKMTENNEQRGAQENSDSQKTEMMPPEMYVPNQEQWLELRAIKKKTFLVPKLCCD
;
A
#
# COMPACT_ATOMS: atom_id res chain seq x y z
N MET A 1 -10.30 21.43 -5.04
CA MET A 1 -8.98 21.74 -4.42
C MET A 1 -8.97 21.25 -2.97
N VAL A 2 -9.90 21.71 -2.13
CA VAL A 2 -10.03 21.30 -0.71
C VAL A 2 -10.17 19.78 -0.51
N THR A 3 -11.05 19.10 -1.26
CA THR A 3 -11.29 17.64 -1.07
C THR A 3 -10.03 16.79 -1.33
N ASN A 4 -9.20 17.20 -2.30
CA ASN A 4 -7.96 16.49 -2.61
C ASN A 4 -6.90 16.71 -1.52
N MET A 5 -6.88 17.90 -0.92
CA MET A 5 -6.02 18.19 0.23
C MET A 5 -6.48 17.41 1.46
N ILE A 6 -7.79 17.31 1.70
CA ILE A 6 -8.35 16.49 2.79
C ILE A 6 -7.94 15.02 2.64
N LEU A 7 -8.09 14.44 1.44
CA LEU A 7 -7.64 13.06 1.19
C LEU A 7 -6.16 12.88 1.52
N LYS A 8 -5.32 13.81 1.02
CA LYS A 8 -3.88 13.79 1.28
C LYS A 8 -3.58 13.86 2.78
N LEU A 9 -4.18 14.80 3.50
CA LEU A 9 -3.99 14.96 4.95
C LEU A 9 -4.42 13.71 5.73
N ILE A 10 -5.57 13.10 5.40
CA ILE A 10 -6.04 11.89 6.09
C ILE A 10 -5.05 10.73 5.87
N CYS A 11 -4.66 10.48 4.62
CA CYS A 11 -3.76 9.38 4.29
C CYS A 11 -2.34 9.62 4.83
N GLU A 12 -1.81 10.85 4.75
CA GLU A 12 -0.51 11.20 5.36
C GLU A 12 -0.56 11.05 6.87
N SER A 13 -1.60 11.56 7.54
CA SER A 13 -1.75 11.41 9.00
C SER A 13 -1.81 9.95 9.42
N TRP A 14 -2.46 9.09 8.63
CA TRP A 14 -2.52 7.65 8.90
C TRP A 14 -1.13 7.00 8.78
N LEU A 15 -0.41 7.29 7.69
CA LEU A 15 0.96 6.80 7.50
C LEU A 15 1.90 7.31 8.60
N ASP A 16 1.84 8.59 8.94
CA ASP A 16 2.62 9.20 10.00
C ASP A 16 2.31 8.57 11.37
N HIS A 17 1.03 8.29 11.65
CA HIS A 17 0.65 7.63 12.89
C HIS A 17 1.27 6.22 12.99
N ILE A 18 1.22 5.44 11.91
CA ILE A 18 1.89 4.13 11.86
C ILE A 18 3.39 4.28 12.10
N TYR A 19 4.01 5.21 11.38
CA TYR A 19 5.45 5.40 11.38
C TYR A 19 5.99 5.90 12.73
N ASN A 20 5.35 6.92 13.31
CA ASN A 20 5.77 7.55 14.57
C ASN A 20 5.57 6.63 15.77
N ASN A 21 4.51 5.83 15.76
CA ASN A 21 4.24 4.86 16.84
C ASN A 21 4.93 3.51 16.61
N LYS A 22 5.72 3.37 15.53
CA LYS A 22 6.45 2.13 15.19
C LYS A 22 5.57 0.89 15.22
N ILE A 23 4.33 1.03 14.75
CA ILE A 23 3.33 -0.04 14.74
C ILE A 23 3.87 -1.21 13.90
N LYS A 24 3.96 -2.40 14.51
CA LYS A 24 4.47 -3.59 13.83
C LYS A 24 3.34 -4.40 13.22
N PHE A 25 3.52 -4.85 11.98
CA PHE A 25 2.52 -5.63 11.24
C PHE A 25 2.96 -7.08 11.07
N SER A 26 2.12 -8.02 11.48
CA SER A 26 2.21 -9.40 10.99
C SER A 26 1.88 -9.44 9.49
N HIS A 27 2.07 -10.60 8.87
CA HIS A 27 1.65 -10.81 7.48
C HIS A 27 0.14 -10.51 7.31
N ASP A 28 -0.70 -11.09 8.16
CA ASP A 28 -2.15 -10.87 8.11
C ASP A 28 -2.52 -9.42 8.44
N GLY A 29 -1.80 -8.78 9.38
CA GLY A 29 -2.00 -7.37 9.68
C GLY A 29 -1.66 -6.45 8.51
N ALA A 30 -0.62 -6.78 7.74
CA ALA A 30 -0.26 -6.03 6.53
C ALA A 30 -1.28 -6.25 5.39
N ILE A 31 -1.83 -7.47 5.25
CA ILE A 31 -2.95 -7.73 4.33
C ILE A 31 -4.18 -6.90 4.72
N GLN A 32 -4.53 -6.87 6.01
CA GLN A 32 -5.66 -6.08 6.49
C GLN A 32 -5.44 -4.58 6.22
N LEU A 33 -4.23 -4.06 6.48
CA LEU A 33 -3.90 -2.67 6.19
C LEU A 33 -4.06 -2.34 4.69
N LEU A 34 -3.65 -3.25 3.80
CA LEU A 34 -3.88 -3.10 2.36
C LEU A 34 -5.37 -3.04 2.02
N PHE A 35 -6.18 -3.90 2.64
CA PHE A 35 -7.61 -3.88 2.45
C PHE A 35 -8.22 -2.54 2.92
N ASP A 36 -7.81 -2.06 4.09
CA ASP A 36 -8.28 -0.79 4.64
C ASP A 36 -7.95 0.38 3.71
N PHE A 37 -6.74 0.44 3.15
CA PHE A 37 -6.38 1.44 2.14
C PHE A 37 -7.18 1.29 0.83
N ALA A 38 -7.42 0.07 0.37
CA ALA A 38 -8.25 -0.17 -0.81
C ALA A 38 -9.70 0.29 -0.58
N GLN A 39 -10.23 0.12 0.63
CA GLN A 39 -11.57 0.60 0.98
C GLN A 39 -11.72 2.11 0.90
N VAL A 40 -10.67 2.88 1.19
CA VAL A 40 -10.70 4.34 0.96
C VAL A 40 -10.97 4.65 -0.51
N LYS A 41 -10.29 3.95 -1.44
CA LYS A 41 -10.49 4.14 -2.88
C LYS A 41 -11.89 3.72 -3.33
N THR A 42 -12.39 2.59 -2.82
CA THR A 42 -13.77 2.12 -3.07
C THR A 42 -14.82 3.12 -2.56
N TRP A 43 -14.62 3.66 -1.36
CA TRP A 43 -15.49 4.68 -0.78
C TRP A 43 -15.49 5.96 -1.63
N LEU A 44 -14.33 6.44 -2.07
CA LEU A 44 -14.24 7.59 -2.99
C LEU A 44 -15.01 7.34 -4.30
N GLY A 45 -14.96 6.10 -4.80
CA GLY A 45 -15.67 5.65 -6.01
C GLY A 45 -17.19 5.71 -5.91
N THR A 46 -17.73 5.55 -4.71
CA THR A 46 -19.17 5.45 -4.45
C THR A 46 -19.74 6.67 -3.71
N CYS A 47 -18.88 7.54 -3.17
CA CYS A 47 -19.29 8.73 -2.42
C CYS A 47 -20.10 9.71 -3.28
N SER A 48 -21.39 9.86 -2.94
CA SER A 48 -22.36 10.69 -3.66
C SER A 48 -22.10 12.19 -3.54
N ILE A 49 -21.43 12.61 -2.47
CA ILE A 49 -21.07 14.02 -2.20
C ILE A 49 -19.96 14.49 -3.16
N ILE A 50 -19.14 13.57 -3.68
CA ILE A 50 -18.01 13.90 -4.55
C ILE A 50 -18.45 13.92 -6.00
N THR A 51 -18.31 15.08 -6.66
CA THR A 51 -18.62 15.23 -8.09
C THR A 51 -17.75 14.32 -8.96
N HIS A 52 -18.27 13.90 -10.11
CA HIS A 52 -17.58 12.98 -11.01
C HIS A 52 -16.17 13.44 -11.40
N ASN A 53 -15.99 14.72 -11.72
CA ASN A 53 -14.69 15.29 -12.08
C ASN A 53 -13.70 15.23 -10.88
N MET A 54 -14.17 15.55 -9.67
CA MET A 54 -13.34 15.47 -8.47
C MET A 54 -12.98 14.02 -8.14
N ARG A 55 -13.93 13.09 -8.28
CA ARG A 55 -13.74 11.66 -8.04
C ARG A 55 -12.59 11.12 -8.90
N LYS A 56 -12.57 11.42 -10.20
CA LYS A 56 -11.48 11.01 -11.11
C LYS A 56 -10.12 11.54 -10.64
N LYS A 57 -10.05 12.79 -10.15
CA LYS A 57 -8.80 13.37 -9.64
C LYS A 57 -8.36 12.72 -8.32
N MET A 58 -9.29 12.42 -7.42
CA MET A 58 -8.99 11.87 -6.09
C MET A 58 -8.56 10.40 -6.16
N ILE A 59 -9.22 9.57 -6.99
CA ILE A 59 -8.90 8.15 -7.14
C ILE A 59 -7.49 7.93 -7.72
N ASN A 60 -7.01 8.90 -8.50
CA ASN A 60 -5.67 8.89 -9.11
C ASN A 60 -4.63 9.67 -8.29
N ASN A 61 -4.94 10.06 -7.05
CA ASN A 61 -4.00 10.77 -6.21
C ASN A 61 -2.85 9.84 -5.78
N GLU A 62 -1.60 10.31 -5.94
CA GLU A 62 -0.38 9.58 -5.59
C GLU A 62 -0.33 9.13 -4.13
N ILE A 63 -1.02 9.82 -3.21
CA ILE A 63 -1.07 9.40 -1.81
C ILE A 63 -1.73 8.03 -1.64
N LEU A 64 -2.72 7.70 -2.47
CA LEU A 64 -3.35 6.38 -2.46
C LEU A 64 -2.38 5.30 -2.96
N GLN A 65 -1.59 5.61 -4.00
CA GLN A 65 -0.54 4.71 -4.49
C GLN A 65 0.53 4.49 -3.42
N ARG A 66 0.90 5.55 -2.68
CA ARG A 66 1.84 5.45 -1.55
C ARG A 66 1.27 4.58 -0.43
N CYS A 67 0.00 4.75 -0.05
CA CYS A 67 -0.65 3.88 0.94
C CYS A 67 -0.61 2.41 0.52
N GLU A 68 -0.99 2.11 -0.73
CA GLU A 68 -0.90 0.75 -1.29
C GLU A 68 0.54 0.23 -1.27
N GLY A 69 1.51 1.06 -1.68
CA GLY A 69 2.92 0.74 -1.67
C GLY A 69 3.45 0.39 -0.28
N VAL A 70 3.04 1.13 0.75
CA VAL A 70 3.41 0.83 2.14
C VAL A 70 2.89 -0.53 2.56
N GLY A 71 1.61 -0.81 2.29
CA GLY A 71 1.03 -2.11 2.60
C GLY A 71 1.74 -3.27 1.88
N LYS A 72 2.12 -3.07 0.61
CA LYS A 72 2.89 -4.06 -0.17
C LYS A 72 4.30 -4.24 0.37
N LEU A 73 5.01 -3.16 0.72
CA LEU A 73 6.34 -3.23 1.33
C LEU A 73 6.34 -4.06 2.62
N LEU A 74 5.31 -3.91 3.46
CA LEU A 74 5.17 -4.69 4.70
C LEU A 74 4.99 -6.20 4.46
N LEU A 75 4.61 -6.62 3.24
CA LEU A 75 4.54 -8.02 2.85
C LEU A 75 5.83 -8.55 2.21
N ARG A 76 6.73 -7.66 1.77
CA ARG A 76 7.99 -8.04 1.11
C ARG A 76 9.06 -8.47 2.11
N LYS A 77 10.11 -9.13 1.60
CA LYS A 77 11.36 -9.37 2.34
C LYS A 77 12.35 -8.22 2.11
N PRO A 78 13.22 -7.88 3.08
CA PRO A 78 14.26 -6.88 2.86
C PRO A 78 15.23 -7.36 1.78
N GLY A 79 15.67 -6.45 0.91
CA GLY A 79 16.56 -6.77 -0.22
C GLY A 79 15.88 -7.51 -1.38
N GLU A 80 14.57 -7.75 -1.33
CA GLU A 80 13.85 -8.32 -2.46
C GLU A 80 13.66 -7.26 -3.57
N PRO A 81 14.06 -7.54 -4.83
CA PRO A 81 13.94 -6.56 -5.90
C PRO A 81 12.47 -6.28 -6.23
N ILE A 82 12.12 -4.99 -6.34
CA ILE A 82 10.81 -4.55 -6.82
C ILE A 82 10.83 -4.59 -8.35
N LYS A 83 10.01 -5.47 -8.94
CA LYS A 83 9.89 -5.58 -10.40
C LYS A 83 8.90 -4.55 -10.93
N MET A 84 9.20 -3.98 -12.09
CA MET A 84 8.24 -3.18 -12.85
C MET A 84 7.03 -4.06 -13.21
N THR A 85 5.83 -3.47 -13.20
CA THR A 85 4.61 -4.20 -13.56
C THR A 85 4.41 -4.09 -15.07
N GLU A 86 4.51 -5.21 -15.78
CA GLU A 86 4.10 -5.31 -17.18
C GLU A 86 2.59 -5.59 -17.25
N ASN A 87 1.81 -4.70 -17.86
CA ASN A 87 0.38 -4.92 -18.06
C ASN A 87 0.16 -6.05 -19.08
N ASN A 88 -0.36 -7.20 -18.64
CA ASN A 88 -1.11 -8.10 -19.51
C ASN A 88 -2.60 -7.95 -19.17
N GLU A 89 -3.21 -6.90 -19.70
CA GLU A 89 -4.66 -6.68 -19.60
C GLU A 89 -5.38 -7.68 -20.53
N GLN A 90 -5.82 -8.81 -19.98
CA GLN A 90 -6.91 -9.58 -20.57
C GLN A 90 -8.24 -9.16 -19.92
N ARG A 91 -9.01 -8.33 -20.64
CA ARG A 91 -10.40 -8.63 -21.08
C ARG A 91 -11.10 -7.41 -21.70
N GLY A 92 -11.42 -7.52 -22.99
CA GLY A 92 -12.68 -7.02 -23.56
C GLY A 92 -12.58 -5.87 -24.58
N ALA A 93 -12.31 -6.22 -25.84
CA ALA A 93 -12.69 -5.56 -27.11
C ALA A 93 -13.14 -4.07 -27.09
N GLN A 94 -12.33 -3.18 -27.68
CA GLN A 94 -12.60 -2.57 -29.00
C GLN A 94 -11.40 -1.74 -29.49
N GLU A 95 -11.29 -1.65 -30.81
CA GLU A 95 -10.13 -1.29 -31.63
C GLU A 95 -9.71 0.20 -31.64
N ASN A 96 -8.45 0.40 -32.06
CA ASN A 96 -7.79 1.62 -32.56
C ASN A 96 -7.38 2.73 -31.56
N SER A 97 -6.09 2.73 -31.18
CA SER A 97 -5.06 3.66 -31.69
C SER A 97 -3.83 3.67 -30.74
N ASP A 98 -2.63 3.46 -31.29
CA ASP A 98 -1.31 3.71 -30.68
C ASP A 98 -1.20 3.55 -29.15
N SER A 99 -1.23 2.29 -28.70
CA SER A 99 -0.95 1.96 -27.30
C SER A 99 0.55 2.07 -27.03
N GLN A 100 1.03 3.27 -26.70
CA GLN A 100 2.23 3.41 -25.88
C GLN A 100 2.00 2.57 -24.62
N LYS A 101 2.70 1.43 -24.52
CA LYS A 101 2.80 0.65 -23.28
C LYS A 101 3.29 1.60 -22.20
N THR A 102 2.37 2.18 -21.45
CA THR A 102 2.70 3.08 -20.36
C THR A 102 3.05 2.15 -19.20
N GLU A 103 4.32 1.80 -19.06
CA GLU A 103 4.81 1.07 -17.90
C GLU A 103 4.45 1.90 -16.66
N MET A 104 3.49 1.41 -15.87
CA MET A 104 3.11 2.07 -14.62
C MET A 104 4.09 1.62 -13.53
N MET A 105 4.65 2.59 -12.81
CA MET A 105 5.54 2.30 -11.69
C MET A 105 4.79 1.45 -10.64
N PRO A 106 5.39 0.37 -10.10
CA PRO A 106 4.80 -0.39 -9.00
C PRO A 106 4.53 0.53 -7.78
N PRO A 107 3.44 0.30 -7.00
CA PRO A 107 3.06 1.14 -5.87
C PRO A 107 4.16 1.35 -4.83
N GLU A 108 4.98 0.33 -4.57
CA GLU A 108 6.11 0.41 -3.65
C GLU A 108 7.09 1.55 -4.01
N MET A 109 7.26 1.87 -5.30
CA MET A 109 8.17 2.95 -5.75
C MET A 109 7.63 4.36 -5.48
N TYR A 110 6.35 4.51 -5.08
CA TYR A 110 5.81 5.79 -4.63
C TYR A 110 6.08 6.06 -3.14
N VAL A 111 6.70 5.11 -2.44
CA VAL A 111 6.97 5.17 -1.01
C VAL A 111 8.39 5.66 -0.74
N PRO A 112 8.59 6.83 -0.10
CA PRO A 112 9.90 7.24 0.36
C PRO A 112 10.36 6.39 1.55
N ASN A 113 11.67 6.30 1.75
CA ASN A 113 12.28 5.61 2.90
C ASN A 113 11.84 4.13 3.04
N GLN A 114 11.80 3.38 1.95
CA GLN A 114 11.28 2.00 1.89
C GLN A 114 11.85 1.08 2.98
N GLU A 115 13.15 1.18 3.28
CA GLU A 115 13.81 0.38 4.32
C GLU A 115 13.21 0.62 5.72
N GLN A 116 12.85 1.86 6.06
CA GLN A 116 12.25 2.17 7.36
C GLN A 116 10.84 1.56 7.49
N TRP A 117 10.11 1.40 6.38
CA TRP A 117 8.84 0.69 6.36
C TRP A 117 9.03 -0.82 6.50
N LEU A 118 10.05 -1.40 5.86
CA LEU A 118 10.39 -2.82 5.99
C LEU A 118 10.74 -3.23 7.44
N GLU A 119 11.29 -2.31 8.22
CA GLU A 119 11.55 -2.49 9.65
C GLU A 119 10.26 -2.64 10.47
N LEU A 120 9.11 -2.13 10.00
CA LEU A 120 7.83 -2.22 10.71
C LEU A 120 7.15 -3.59 10.57
N ARG A 121 7.80 -4.58 9.97
CA ARG A 121 7.28 -5.95 9.96
C ARG A 121 7.50 -6.60 11.33
N ALA A 122 6.49 -7.33 11.79
CA ALA A 122 6.60 -8.17 12.97
C ALA A 122 7.49 -9.37 12.65
N ILE A 123 8.67 -9.40 13.25
CA ILE A 123 9.56 -10.55 13.16
C ILE A 123 8.91 -11.65 14.01
N LYS A 124 8.55 -12.79 13.39
CA LYS A 124 8.20 -14.00 14.15
C LYS A 124 9.43 -14.37 14.97
N LYS A 125 9.46 -13.99 16.25
CA LYS A 125 10.46 -14.53 17.19
C LYS A 125 10.26 -16.03 17.14
N LYS A 126 11.24 -16.76 16.56
CA LYS A 126 11.35 -18.19 16.84
C LYS A 126 11.51 -18.26 18.35
N THR A 127 10.47 -18.66 19.06
CA THR A 127 10.55 -19.02 20.47
C THR A 127 11.52 -20.18 20.51
N PHE A 128 12.80 -19.88 20.71
CA PHE A 128 13.80 -20.88 21.06
C PHE A 128 13.48 -21.22 22.52
N LEU A 129 12.47 -22.07 22.70
CA LEU A 129 12.25 -22.77 23.95
C LEU A 129 13.49 -23.66 24.11
N VAL A 130 14.51 -23.11 24.77
CA VAL A 130 15.56 -23.93 25.35
C VAL A 130 14.85 -24.86 26.34
N PRO A 131 14.85 -26.18 26.15
CA PRO A 131 14.36 -27.07 27.17
C PRO A 131 15.34 -26.97 28.33
N LYS A 132 14.89 -26.42 29.47
CA LYS A 132 15.60 -26.60 30.73
C LYS A 132 15.50 -28.08 31.09
N LEU A 133 16.49 -28.85 30.65
CA LEU A 133 16.90 -30.07 31.34
C LEU A 133 17.41 -29.65 32.72
N CYS A 134 16.55 -29.74 33.72
CA CYS A 134 16.97 -29.84 35.11
C CYS A 134 16.63 -31.26 35.54
N CYS A 135 17.65 -32.10 35.61
CA CYS A 135 17.65 -33.26 36.49
C CYS A 135 17.77 -32.74 37.93
N ASP A 136 16.90 -33.21 38.81
CA ASP A 136 17.21 -33.62 40.19
C ASP A 136 16.20 -34.70 40.59
#